data_AF-A0A3D4ZJ51-F1
#
_entry.id   AF-A0A3D4ZJ51-F1
#
_cell.length_a   1.000
_cell.length_b   1.000
_cell.length_c   1.000
_cell.angle_alpha   90.00
_cell.angle_beta   90.00
_cell.angle_gamma   90.00
#
_symmetry.space_group_name_H-M   'P 1'
#
loop_
_entity.id
_entity.type
_entity.pdbx_description
1 polymer ?
#
loop_
_entity_poly.entity_id
_entity_poly.type
_entity_poly.pdbx_seq_one_letter_code
_entity_poly.pdbx_strand_id
1 'polypeptide(L)' 'MVRSLSLEAKALVGIGTSFASGGLSYMGEGSLSVVYHQGAWAFRLGAGNHLAASSQSLVRQGLFLSLGTSYTYTP' A
#
# COMPACT_ATOMS: atom_id res chain seq x y z
N MET A 1 8.27 -7.04 -28.72
CA MET A 1 8.64 -6.77 -27.31
C MET A 1 7.52 -5.97 -26.69
N VAL A 2 6.73 -6.56 -25.79
CA VAL A 2 5.60 -5.84 -25.13
C VAL A 2 6.17 -4.93 -24.06
N ARG A 3 5.79 -3.65 -24.11
CA ARG A 3 6.07 -2.64 -23.09
C ARG A 3 4.74 -2.04 -22.69
N SER A 4 4.50 -1.91 -21.39
CA SER A 4 3.30 -1.25 -20.89
C SER A 4 3.62 -0.45 -19.63
N LEU A 5 2.80 0.57 -19.41
CA LEU A 5 2.82 1.38 -18.20
C LEU A 5 1.43 1.29 -17.59
N SER A 6 1.35 0.96 -16.31
CA SER A 6 0.10 0.92 -15.56
C SER A 6 0.19 1.81 -14.32
N LEU A 7 -0.97 2.31 -13.91
CA LEU A 7 -1.16 3.03 -12.66
C LEU A 7 -2.00 2.15 -11.75
N GLU A 8 -1.46 1.84 -10.58
CA GLU A 8 -2.14 1.07 -9.54
C GLU A 8 -2.45 1.98 -8.37
N ALA A 9 -3.70 1.96 -7.91
CA ALA A 9 -4.13 2.63 -6.70
C ALA A 9 -4.71 1.60 -5.73
N LYS A 10 -4.43 1.76 -4.45
CA LYS A 10 -4.93 0.90 -3.37
C LYS A 10 -5.41 1.77 -2.22
N ALA A 11 -6.63 1.50 -1.75
CA ALA A 11 -7.17 2.08 -0.54
C ALA A 11 -7.70 0.95 0.35
N LEU A 12 -7.29 0.93 1.61
CA LEU A 12 -7.75 -0.01 2.63
C LEU A 12 -8.26 0.76 3.83
N VAL A 13 -9.34 0.25 4.41
CA VAL A 13 -9.90 0.73 5.67
C VAL A 13 -10.18 -0.48 6.55
N GLY A 14 -9.76 -0.40 7.81
CA GLY A 14 -9.99 -1.41 8.83
C GLY A 14 -10.58 -0.80 10.09
N ILE A 15 -11.52 -1.51 10.71
CA ILE A 15 -12.09 -1.18 12.01
C ILE A 15 -11.89 -2.40 12.91
N GLY A 16 -11.36 -2.18 14.11
CA GLY A 16 -11.08 -3.25 15.05
C GLY A 16 -11.14 -2.79 16.50
N THR A 17 -10.75 -3.67 17.40
CA THR A 17 -10.61 -3.37 18.83
C THR A 17 -9.14 -3.53 19.22
N SER A 18 -8.61 -2.56 19.94
CA SER A 18 -7.24 -2.59 20.47
C SER A 18 -7.25 -3.20 21.87
N PHE A 19 -6.59 -4.35 22.03
CA PHE A 19 -6.44 -4.99 23.35
C PHE A 19 -5.55 -4.19 24.31
N ALA A 20 -4.65 -3.35 23.78
CA ALA A 20 -3.73 -2.54 24.60
C ALA A 20 -4.40 -1.29 25.19
N SER A 21 -5.45 -0.76 24.55
CA SER A 21 -6.13 0.49 24.97
C SER A 21 -7.61 0.32 25.29
N GLY A 22 -8.17 -0.90 25.17
CA GLY A 22 -9.55 -1.20 25.53
C GLY A 22 -10.61 -0.48 24.68
N GLY A 23 -10.26 -0.05 23.45
CA GLY A 23 -11.11 0.81 22.63
C GLY A 23 -11.14 0.44 21.15
N LEU A 24 -12.05 1.07 20.40
CA LEU A 24 -12.12 0.95 18.94
C LEU A 24 -10.85 1.52 18.30
N SER A 25 -10.32 0.79 17.33
CA SER A 25 -9.22 1.20 16.47
C SER A 25 -9.69 1.31 15.03
N TYR A 26 -9.20 2.33 14.35
CA TYR A 26 -9.45 2.61 12.95
C TYR A 26 -8.11 2.63 12.24
N MET A 27 -8.01 1.96 11.10
CA MET A 27 -6.81 1.91 10.28
C MET A 27 -7.17 2.29 8.86
N GLY A 28 -6.34 3.10 8.22
CA GLY A 28 -6.46 3.50 6.83
C GLY A 28 -5.11 3.38 6.14
N GLU A 29 -5.11 2.89 4.91
CA GLU A 29 -3.94 2.92 4.04
C GLU A 29 -4.37 3.37 2.64
N GLY A 30 -3.67 4.35 2.09
CA GLY A 30 -3.84 4.78 0.71
C GLY A 30 -2.50 4.76 0.00
N SER A 31 -2.43 4.22 -1.21
CA SER A 31 -1.21 4.23 -2.03
C SER A 31 -1.49 4.34 -3.52
N LEU A 32 -0.51 4.90 -4.22
CA LEU A 32 -0.47 5.04 -5.66
C LEU A 32 0.89 4.55 -6.16
N SER A 33 0.90 3.80 -7.24
CA SER A 33 2.14 3.31 -7.85
C SER A 33 2.07 3.25 -9.36
N VAL A 34 3.20 3.52 -10.00
CA VAL A 34 3.41 3.32 -11.42
C VAL A 34 4.17 2.01 -11.60
N VAL A 35 3.69 1.15 -12.51
CA VAL A 35 4.35 -0.10 -12.85
C VAL A 35 4.73 -0.08 -14.32
N TYR A 36 6.01 -0.28 -14.60
CA TYR A 36 6.55 -0.40 -15.95
C TYR A 36 6.85 -1.87 -16.23
N HIS A 37 6.26 -2.40 -17.30
CA HIS A 37 6.48 -3.78 -17.74
C HIS A 37 7.39 -3.81 -18.97
N GLN A 38 8.35 -4.72 -18.94
CA GLN A 38 9.26 -4.99 -20.04
C GLN A 38 9.48 -6.49 -20.21
N GLY A 39 8.74 -7.09 -21.15
CA GLY A 39 8.74 -8.54 -21.32
C GLY A 39 8.22 -9.25 -20.06
N ALA A 40 9.02 -10.14 -19.49
CA ALA A 40 8.69 -10.86 -18.26
C ALA A 40 8.97 -10.07 -16.97
N TRP A 41 9.61 -8.90 -17.07
CA TRP A 41 9.94 -8.04 -15.92
C TRP A 41 8.87 -6.98 -15.67
N ALA A 42 8.63 -6.67 -14.40
CA ALA A 42 7.88 -5.51 -13.98
C ALA A 42 8.65 -4.73 -12.90
N PHE A 43 8.71 -3.41 -13.05
CA PHE A 43 9.33 -2.49 -12.10
C PHE A 43 8.27 -1.56 -11.53
N ARG A 44 8.19 -1.45 -10.21
CA ARG A 44 7.17 -0.68 -9.51
C ARG A 44 7.81 0.42 -8.66
N LEU A 45 7.31 1.63 -8.82
CA LEU A 45 7.59 2.76 -7.95
C LEU A 45 6.26 3.28 -7.40
N GLY A 46 6.15 3.38 -6.08
CA GLY A 46 4.94 3.81 -5.42
C GLY A 46 5.19 4.58 -4.15
N ALA A 47 4.15 5.27 -3.70
CA ALA A 47 4.13 5.94 -2.42
C ALA A 47 2.72 5.89 -1.83
N GLY A 48 2.65 6.07 -0.52
CA GLY A 48 1.36 6.07 0.17
C GLY A 48 1.44 6.61 1.57
N ASN A 49 0.32 6.51 2.27
CA ASN A 49 0.16 6.92 3.64
C ASN A 49 -0.59 5.85 4.43
N HIS A 50 -0.16 5.65 5.68
CA HIS A 50 -0.89 4.87 6.67
C HIS A 50 -1.39 5.82 7.75
N LEU A 51 -2.62 5.59 8.19
CA LEU A 51 -3.27 6.26 9.30
C LEU A 51 -3.77 5.17 10.25
N ALA A 52 -3.55 5.36 11.55
CA ALA A 52 -4.23 4.59 12.57
C ALA A 52 -4.71 5.56 13.64
N ALA A 53 -5.97 5.43 14.04
CA ALA A 53 -6.59 6.22 15.08
C ALA A 53 -7.29 5.30 16.08
N SER A 54 -7.44 5.80 17.29
CA SER A 54 -8.34 5.28 18.32
C SER A 54 -9.50 6.25 18.49
N SER A 55 -10.50 5.88 19.29
CA SER A 55 -11.60 6.80 19.64
C SER A 55 -11.16 8.11 20.29
N GLN A 56 -9.94 8.19 20.82
CA GLN A 56 -9.47 9.34 21.60
C GLN A 56 -8.35 10.11 20.91
N SER A 57 -7.61 9.49 19.98
CA SER A 57 -6.44 10.12 19.37
C SER A 57 -5.99 9.44 18.07
N LEU A 58 -5.28 10.19 17.24
CA LEU A 58 -4.48 9.64 16.15
C LEU A 58 -3.25 8.93 16.74
N VAL A 59 -3.10 7.65 16.44
CA VAL A 59 -2.04 6.77 17.02
C VAL A 59 -0.85 6.66 16.08
N ARG A 60 -1.08 6.61 14.77
CA ARG A 60 -0.03 6.49 13.76
C ARG A 60 -0.40 7.29 12.53
N GLN A 61 0.56 8.04 12.01
CA GLN A 61 0.53 8.57 10.66
C GLN A 61 1.92 8.42 10.05
N GLY A 62 1.99 7.95 8.81
CA GLY A 62 3.28 7.77 8.17
C GLY A 62 3.17 7.69 6.66
N LEU A 63 4.02 8.45 5.98
CA LEU A 63 4.25 8.28 4.54
C LEU A 63 5.23 7.13 4.32
N PHE A 64 5.06 6.43 3.21
CA PHE A 64 6.01 5.41 2.77
C PHE A 64 6.29 5.53 1.28
N LEU A 65 7.49 5.07 0.90
CA LEU A 65 7.91 4.84 -0.47
C LEU A 65 8.04 3.32 -0.66
N SER A 66 7.52 2.80 -1.77
CA SER A 66 7.64 1.39 -2.14
C SER A 66 8.36 1.24 -3.48
N LEU A 67 9.40 0.43 -3.50
CA LEU A 67 10.16 0.05 -4.68
C LEU A 67 10.02 -1.47 -4.85
N GLY A 68 9.68 -1.93 -6.05
CA GLY A 68 9.47 -3.35 -6.30
C GLY A 68 9.94 -3.78 -7.68
N THR A 69 10.35 -5.04 -7.79
CA THR A 69 10.60 -5.71 -9.06
C THR A 69 9.98 -7.10 -9.00
N SER A 70 9.42 -7.56 -10.11
CA SER A 70 8.92 -8.92 -10.24
C SER A 70 9.24 -9.49 -11.62
N TYR A 71 9.32 -10.82 -11.68
CA TYR A 71 9.59 -11.58 -12.90
C TYR A 71 8.54 -12.68 -13.04
N THR A 72 7.92 -12.78 -14.23
CA THR A 72 6.99 -13.86 -14.55
C THR A 72 7.72 -14.96 -15.31
N TYR A 73 7.82 -16.14 -14.70
CA TYR A 73 8.32 -17.35 -15.38
C TYR A 73 7.16 -18.22 -15.82
N THR A 74 7.05 -18.48 -17.12
CA THR A 74 6.22 -19.56 -17.67
C THR A 74 7.10 -20.80 -17.87
N PRO A 75 6.81 -21.93 -17.19
CA PRO A 75 7.52 -23.21 -17.38
C PRO A 75 7.36 -23.79 -18.78
#